data_AF-A0A9C8ETT7-F1
#
_entry.id   AF-A0A9C8ETT7-F1
#
_cell.length_a   1.000
_cell.length_b   1.000
_cell.length_c   1.000
_cell.angle_alpha   90.00
_cell.angle_beta   90.00
_cell.angle_gamma   90.00
#
_symmetry.space_group_name_H-M   'P 1'
#
loop_
_entity.id
_entity.type
_entity.pdbx_description
1 polymer ?
#
loop_
_entity_poly.entity_id
_entity_poly.type
_entity_poly.pdbx_seq_one_letter_code
_entity_poly.pdbx_strand_id
1 'polypeptide(L)'
;MVLALLVSGALYAFAQGDAASGEGKITMSECSQCHGEIDQPAKWEEKFGLIFNHPVHLNRGYKCDFCHKAPVHEKNRTNRVSMDLCYDCHGLAHGKQGEMAPPECGVCHPPGFDLKPAYHKKEGFFPGEHVKKARENVTHCYTCHAQPFCADCHTARKAIPQDHKAANWGTTHGEIKGFELDNCNICHAYEFCAKCHKTPMPHSVFYISDHRPDAKKDDVDCMVCHREVFCSDCHHVENVAITMENCASCHSELKTGVYTSPSFIFTHEPHFKKNFACNECHKGKDATEVQEWPMHSCYSKKCHAMEKAPGTGKCEACHPKEFNLVPAKGSMYGDHTASNFLVRNHADLATKDINKCQICHLQSFCDKCHGMEIPHPADFKTGKHKTEARTMKTKCDYCHPDKTFCEDCHHKGYKVENGPFEGTGHPPLVREVGAQACFECHGPTYCAYCHVKGVAYKDIKGP
;
A
#
# COMPACT_ATOMS: atom_id res chain seq x y z
N MET A 1 68.72 -20.28 10.56
CA MET A 1 68.40 -20.19 12.01
C MET A 1 66.95 -19.78 12.13
N VAL A 2 66.05 -20.74 12.44
CA VAL A 2 65.27 -20.87 13.71
C VAL A 2 64.38 -19.62 13.92
N LEU A 3 63.04 -19.69 13.94
CA LEU A 3 62.21 -20.45 14.88
C LEU A 3 60.83 -20.80 14.29
N ALA A 4 60.44 -22.05 14.51
CA ALA A 4 59.07 -22.53 14.48
C ALA A 4 58.38 -22.22 15.82
N LEU A 5 57.08 -21.93 15.78
CA LEU A 5 56.18 -22.01 16.93
C LEU A 5 54.94 -22.81 16.52
N LEU A 6 54.85 -24.00 17.11
CA LEU A 6 53.71 -24.91 17.06
C LEU A 6 52.56 -24.34 17.90
N VAL A 7 51.35 -24.32 17.35
CA VAL A 7 50.12 -24.32 18.15
C VAL A 7 49.18 -25.39 17.61
N SER A 8 48.87 -26.31 18.52
CA SER A 8 48.09 -27.52 18.39
C SER A 8 46.61 -27.22 18.16
N GLY A 9 46.04 -27.71 17.06
CA GLY A 9 44.60 -27.73 16.80
C GLY A 9 44.10 -29.17 16.80
N ALA A 10 43.28 -29.52 17.79
CA ALA A 10 42.63 -30.82 17.89
C ALA A 10 41.67 -31.04 16.70
N LEU A 11 42.02 -31.97 15.82
CA LEU A 11 41.10 -32.55 14.86
C LEU A 11 40.27 -33.63 15.57
N TYR A 12 39.07 -33.27 16.01
CA TYR A 12 38.02 -34.27 16.25
C TYR A 12 37.61 -34.83 14.89
N ALA A 13 38.16 -36.01 14.58
CA ALA A 13 37.73 -36.84 13.47
C ALA A 13 36.27 -37.26 13.70
N PHE A 14 35.36 -36.77 12.87
CA PHE A 14 34.09 -37.46 12.64
C PHE A 14 34.42 -38.77 11.94
N ALA A 15 34.43 -39.85 12.71
CA ALA A 15 34.42 -41.20 12.16
C ALA A 15 33.07 -41.42 11.48
N GLN A 16 33.02 -41.25 10.17
CA GLN A 16 32.03 -41.92 9.33
C GLN A 16 32.38 -43.40 9.33
N GLY A 17 31.73 -44.14 10.23
CA GLY A 17 31.61 -45.58 10.11
C GLY A 17 30.54 -45.85 9.07
N ASP A 18 30.96 -46.20 7.86
CA ASP A 18 30.12 -46.73 6.80
C ASP A 18 29.49 -48.06 7.26
N ALA A 19 28.32 -47.95 7.88
CA ALA A 19 27.40 -49.07 7.98
C ALA A 19 26.68 -49.18 6.63
N ALA A 20 27.14 -50.14 5.83
CA ALA A 20 26.46 -50.59 4.63
C ALA A 20 24.97 -50.80 4.90
N SER A 21 24.12 -49.99 4.29
CA SER A 21 22.71 -50.34 4.06
C SER A 21 22.40 -50.02 2.61
N GLY A 22 22.45 -51.07 1.79
CA GLY A 22 21.89 -51.01 0.44
C GLY A 22 20.41 -50.66 0.54
N GLU A 23 19.95 -49.85 -0.40
CA GLU A 23 18.56 -49.48 -0.63
C GLU A 23 17.73 -50.68 -1.14
N GLY A 24 17.72 -51.78 -0.40
CA GLY A 24 16.74 -52.83 -0.57
C GLY A 24 15.44 -52.40 0.09
N LYS A 25 14.40 -52.11 -0.69
CA LYS A 25 13.04 -51.95 -0.15
C LYS A 25 12.68 -53.26 0.56
N ILE A 26 12.63 -53.26 1.87
CA ILE A 26 12.03 -54.36 2.63
C ILE A 26 10.59 -54.52 2.13
N THR A 27 10.20 -55.72 1.69
CA THR A 27 8.86 -55.98 1.16
C THR A 27 8.14 -57.04 1.99
N MET A 28 6.80 -57.07 1.96
CA MET A 28 6.03 -58.09 2.69
C MET A 28 6.41 -59.52 2.32
N SER A 29 6.94 -59.74 1.11
CA SER A 29 7.38 -61.05 0.66
C SER A 29 8.50 -61.66 1.51
N GLU A 30 9.27 -60.83 2.24
CA GLU A 30 10.32 -61.28 3.16
C GLU A 30 9.75 -61.70 4.52
N CYS A 31 8.63 -61.09 4.95
CA CYS A 31 7.94 -61.47 6.17
C CYS A 31 7.00 -62.67 5.96
N SER A 32 6.31 -62.73 4.82
CA SER A 32 5.34 -63.79 4.51
C SER A 32 6.00 -65.17 4.36
N GLN A 33 7.30 -65.23 4.06
CA GLN A 33 8.07 -66.47 4.04
C GLN A 33 8.08 -67.19 5.40
N CYS A 34 8.11 -66.43 6.50
CA CYS A 34 8.04 -66.98 7.85
C CYS A 34 6.63 -66.84 8.46
N HIS A 35 5.85 -65.85 8.03
CA HIS A 35 4.50 -65.55 8.54
C HIS A 35 3.46 -65.60 7.42
N GLY A 36 3.13 -66.78 6.91
CA GLY A 36 2.19 -66.95 5.80
C GLY A 36 0.77 -66.40 6.04
N GLU A 37 0.40 -66.12 7.29
CA GLU A 37 -0.89 -65.55 7.69
C GLU A 37 -0.87 -64.02 7.83
N ILE A 38 0.29 -63.37 7.70
CA ILE A 38 0.44 -61.93 7.99
C ILE A 38 -0.38 -61.03 7.05
N ASP A 39 -0.68 -61.54 5.85
CA ASP A 39 -1.47 -60.86 4.81
C ASP A 39 -2.82 -61.56 4.54
N GLN A 40 -3.34 -62.31 5.50
CA GLN A 40 -4.63 -63.00 5.40
C GLN A 40 -5.69 -62.33 6.29
N PRO A 41 -6.50 -61.39 5.77
CA PRO A 41 -7.49 -60.65 6.56
C PRO A 41 -8.46 -61.55 7.32
N ALA A 42 -8.90 -62.66 6.73
CA ALA A 42 -9.81 -63.62 7.36
C ALA A 42 -9.21 -64.26 8.64
N LYS A 43 -7.89 -64.49 8.66
CA LYS A 43 -7.20 -65.01 9.86
C LYS A 43 -7.08 -63.97 10.95
N TRP A 44 -6.91 -62.70 10.58
CA TRP A 44 -6.86 -61.59 11.52
C TRP A 44 -8.24 -61.29 12.11
N GLU A 45 -9.28 -61.42 11.28
CA GLU A 45 -10.67 -61.29 11.69
C GLU A 45 -11.04 -62.36 12.74
N GLU A 46 -10.73 -63.62 12.46
CA GLU A 46 -10.98 -64.74 13.38
C GLU A 46 -10.20 -64.62 14.69
N LYS A 47 -8.90 -64.27 14.60
CA LYS A 47 -7.98 -64.33 15.75
C LYS A 47 -7.98 -63.08 16.61
N PHE A 48 -8.21 -61.91 16.02
CA PHE A 48 -8.08 -60.62 16.69
C PHE A 48 -9.32 -59.74 16.58
N GLY A 49 -10.33 -60.16 15.81
CA GLY A 49 -11.48 -59.30 15.52
C GLY A 49 -11.08 -58.03 14.77
N LEU A 50 -10.10 -58.14 13.87
CA LEU A 50 -9.58 -57.02 13.09
C LEU A 50 -9.49 -57.39 11.60
N ILE A 51 -10.14 -56.59 10.76
CA ILE A 51 -10.11 -56.66 9.30
C ILE A 51 -8.96 -55.75 8.84
N PHE A 52 -7.79 -56.34 8.58
CA PHE A 52 -6.58 -55.60 8.20
C PHE A 52 -5.79 -56.31 7.08
N ASN A 53 -5.15 -55.52 6.22
CA ASN A 53 -4.39 -56.01 5.06
C ASN A 53 -3.16 -55.12 4.78
N HIS A 54 -1.93 -55.63 4.91
CA HIS A 54 -0.72 -54.83 4.68
C HIS A 54 -0.58 -54.34 3.23
N PRO A 55 -0.79 -55.16 2.17
CA PRO A 55 -0.73 -54.69 0.78
C PRO A 55 -1.54 -53.43 0.50
N VAL A 56 -2.75 -53.30 1.06
CA VAL A 56 -3.60 -52.11 0.90
C VAL A 56 -2.88 -50.84 1.40
N HIS A 57 -2.13 -50.94 2.49
CA HIS A 57 -1.40 -49.80 3.06
C HIS A 57 -0.05 -49.59 2.35
N LEU A 58 0.72 -50.65 2.12
CA LEU A 58 2.06 -50.54 1.57
C LEU A 58 2.08 -50.14 0.09
N ASN A 59 1.05 -50.48 -0.69
CA ASN A 59 0.91 -50.00 -2.07
C ASN A 59 0.73 -48.48 -2.16
N ARG A 60 0.39 -47.81 -1.04
CA ARG A 60 0.34 -46.34 -0.94
C ARG A 60 1.70 -45.72 -0.60
N GLY A 61 2.75 -46.53 -0.48
CA GLY A 61 4.13 -46.07 -0.25
C GLY A 61 4.51 -45.86 1.21
N TYR A 62 3.66 -46.27 2.17
CA TYR A 62 4.01 -46.21 3.59
C TYR A 62 5.17 -47.17 3.92
N LYS A 63 6.15 -46.66 4.66
CA LYS A 63 7.30 -47.44 5.14
C LYS A 63 6.95 -48.20 6.41
N CYS A 64 7.68 -49.28 6.70
CA CYS A 64 7.41 -50.16 7.84
C CYS A 64 7.49 -49.44 9.20
N ASP A 65 8.44 -48.52 9.34
CA ASP A 65 8.67 -47.68 10.53
C ASP A 65 7.58 -46.61 10.76
N PHE A 66 6.73 -46.39 9.76
CA PHE A 66 5.56 -45.54 9.90
C PHE A 66 4.57 -46.16 10.90
N CYS A 67 4.31 -47.46 10.76
CA CYS A 67 3.43 -48.21 11.66
C CYS A 67 4.20 -48.84 12.83
N HIS A 68 5.34 -49.49 12.56
CA HIS A 68 6.10 -50.21 13.57
C HIS A 68 7.19 -49.32 14.19
N LYS A 69 6.84 -48.59 15.25
CA LYS A 69 7.77 -47.71 16.00
C LYS A 69 8.82 -48.46 16.82
N ALA A 70 8.63 -49.77 17.02
CA ALA A 70 9.56 -50.67 17.68
C ALA A 70 9.75 -51.92 16.81
N PRO A 71 10.88 -52.65 16.95
CA PRO A 71 11.10 -53.91 16.26
C PRO A 71 9.91 -54.87 16.46
N VAL A 72 9.38 -55.43 15.38
CA VAL A 72 8.18 -56.30 15.41
C VAL A 72 8.42 -57.56 16.26
N HIS A 73 9.67 -57.99 16.37
CA HIS A 73 10.10 -59.11 17.19
C HIS A 73 11.12 -58.68 18.25
N GLU A 74 10.90 -59.18 19.47
CA GLU A 74 11.90 -59.27 20.53
C GLU A 74 12.00 -60.74 20.97
N LYS A 75 13.03 -61.07 21.77
CA LYS A 75 13.38 -62.46 22.15
C LYS A 75 12.20 -63.33 22.61
N ASN A 76 11.16 -62.74 23.22
CA ASN A 76 9.96 -63.45 23.69
C ASN A 76 8.64 -62.70 23.44
N ARG A 77 8.60 -61.71 22.54
CA ARG A 77 7.35 -60.97 22.28
C ARG A 77 7.27 -60.47 20.85
N THR A 78 6.04 -60.42 20.34
CA THR A 78 5.71 -59.73 19.10
C THR A 78 5.11 -58.39 19.45
N ASN A 79 5.76 -57.33 18.99
CA ASN A 79 5.29 -55.96 19.16
C ASN A 79 4.25 -55.65 18.10
N ARG A 80 3.02 -55.41 18.55
CA ARG A 80 1.91 -55.00 17.70
C ARG A 80 1.68 -53.51 17.83
N VAL A 81 1.18 -52.93 16.74
CA VAL A 81 0.72 -51.56 16.75
C VAL A 81 -0.56 -51.45 17.57
N SER A 82 -0.74 -50.31 18.21
CA SER A 82 -1.95 -49.97 18.93
C SER A 82 -2.99 -49.35 18.00
N MET A 83 -4.26 -49.37 18.39
CA MET A 83 -5.39 -48.98 17.53
C MET A 83 -5.40 -47.48 17.23
N ASP A 84 -4.90 -46.65 18.14
CA ASP A 84 -4.70 -45.20 18.00
C ASP A 84 -3.91 -44.88 16.74
N LEU A 85 -2.88 -45.66 16.42
CA LEU A 85 -2.07 -45.46 15.22
C LEU A 85 -2.87 -45.60 13.92
N CYS A 86 -3.94 -46.39 13.91
CA CYS A 86 -4.82 -46.47 12.75
C CYS A 86 -5.56 -45.14 12.52
N TYR A 87 -6.01 -44.50 13.60
CA TYR A 87 -6.78 -43.26 13.55
C TYR A 87 -5.95 -42.00 13.35
N ASP A 88 -4.64 -42.05 13.61
CA ASP A 88 -3.69 -41.01 13.20
C ASP A 88 -3.77 -40.70 11.70
N CYS A 89 -4.26 -41.66 10.89
CA CYS A 89 -4.56 -41.45 9.47
C CYS A 89 -6.06 -41.60 9.17
N HIS A 90 -6.74 -42.62 9.69
CA HIS A 90 -8.11 -42.96 9.30
C HIS A 90 -9.16 -41.98 9.85
N GLY A 91 -8.86 -41.22 10.91
CA GLY A 91 -9.73 -40.18 11.45
C GLY A 91 -9.62 -38.82 10.75
N LEU A 92 -8.77 -38.70 9.73
CA LEU A 92 -8.49 -37.45 9.04
C LEU A 92 -9.23 -37.36 7.69
N ALA A 93 -9.81 -36.20 7.42
CA ALA A 93 -10.35 -35.84 6.11
C ALA A 93 -9.33 -35.00 5.33
N HIS A 94 -8.86 -35.52 4.19
CA HIS A 94 -7.91 -34.82 3.34
C HIS A 94 -8.64 -34.07 2.22
N GLY A 95 -9.32 -32.96 2.53
CA GLY A 95 -9.88 -32.03 1.54
C GLY A 95 -10.62 -32.71 0.38
N LYS A 96 -10.08 -32.62 -0.84
CA LYS A 96 -10.68 -33.20 -2.06
C LYS A 96 -10.50 -34.72 -2.19
N GLN A 97 -9.57 -35.31 -1.44
CA GLN A 97 -9.32 -36.76 -1.42
C GLN A 97 -10.31 -37.52 -0.53
N GLY A 98 -11.13 -36.82 0.26
CA GLY A 98 -12.14 -37.42 1.14
C GLY A 98 -11.55 -37.98 2.43
N GLU A 99 -12.34 -38.79 3.12
CA GLU A 99 -11.94 -39.50 4.34
C GLU A 99 -10.98 -40.65 4.02
N MET A 100 -9.93 -40.80 4.82
CA MET A 100 -8.95 -41.88 4.66
C MET A 100 -9.57 -43.26 4.92
N ALA A 101 -10.45 -43.34 5.92
CA ALA A 101 -11.43 -44.41 5.99
C ALA A 101 -12.75 -43.90 6.59
N PRO A 102 -13.87 -44.55 6.24
CA PRO A 102 -15.17 -44.24 6.81
C PRO A 102 -15.21 -44.50 8.33
N PRO A 103 -16.01 -43.74 9.11
CA PRO A 103 -16.07 -43.84 10.57
C PRO A 103 -16.78 -45.10 11.08
N GLU A 104 -17.35 -45.92 10.20
CA GLU A 104 -18.06 -47.13 10.57
C GLU A 104 -17.11 -48.18 11.14
N CYS A 105 -17.32 -48.55 12.40
CA CYS A 105 -16.50 -49.54 13.09
C CYS A 105 -16.41 -50.88 12.34
N GLY A 106 -17.46 -51.22 11.58
CA GLY A 106 -17.56 -52.45 10.77
C GLY A 106 -16.55 -52.55 9.62
N VAL A 107 -15.87 -51.45 9.28
CA VAL A 107 -14.79 -51.45 8.27
C VAL A 107 -13.54 -52.13 8.82
N CYS A 108 -13.30 -52.01 10.13
CA CYS A 108 -12.12 -52.56 10.80
C CYS A 108 -12.46 -53.74 11.71
N HIS A 109 -13.67 -53.83 12.24
CA HIS A 109 -14.07 -54.88 13.17
C HIS A 109 -15.18 -55.74 12.56
N PRO A 110 -15.13 -57.08 12.72
CA PRO A 110 -16.18 -57.93 12.22
C PRO A 110 -17.50 -57.73 12.97
N PRO A 111 -18.63 -58.04 12.30
CA PRO A 111 -19.93 -58.04 12.97
C PRO A 111 -19.92 -58.91 14.23
N GLY A 112 -20.42 -58.35 15.34
CA GLY A 112 -20.47 -59.04 16.63
C GLY A 112 -19.20 -58.96 17.48
N PHE A 113 -18.14 -58.29 17.00
CA PHE A 113 -16.99 -57.98 17.83
C PHE A 113 -17.40 -57.08 19.01
N ASP A 114 -16.93 -57.42 20.21
CA ASP A 114 -17.15 -56.58 21.38
C ASP A 114 -16.21 -55.37 21.34
N LEU A 115 -16.73 -54.25 20.85
CA LEU A 115 -16.02 -52.99 20.73
C LEU A 115 -15.60 -52.42 22.09
N LYS A 116 -16.09 -52.93 23.23
CA LYS A 116 -15.67 -52.47 24.56
C LYS A 116 -14.35 -53.14 24.96
N PRO A 117 -13.24 -52.38 25.07
CA PRO A 117 -11.98 -52.93 25.55
C PRO A 117 -12.12 -53.58 26.93
N ALA A 118 -11.31 -54.61 27.21
CA ALA A 118 -11.38 -55.35 28.47
C ALA A 118 -11.24 -54.46 29.73
N TYR A 119 -10.50 -53.34 29.64
CA TYR A 119 -10.36 -52.41 30.77
C TYR A 119 -11.65 -51.65 31.10
N HIS A 120 -12.59 -51.50 30.16
CA HIS A 120 -13.90 -50.86 30.41
C HIS A 120 -14.82 -51.72 31.28
N LYS A 121 -14.57 -53.04 31.34
CA LYS A 121 -15.40 -53.99 32.09
C LYS A 121 -14.94 -54.16 33.54
N LYS A 122 -13.82 -53.53 33.93
CA LYS A 122 -13.32 -53.59 35.30
C LYS A 122 -14.18 -52.72 36.22
N GLU A 123 -14.54 -53.25 37.38
CA GLU A 123 -15.18 -52.45 38.44
C GLU A 123 -14.30 -51.23 38.78
N GLY A 124 -14.92 -50.06 38.92
CA GLY A 124 -14.22 -48.81 39.21
C GLY A 124 -13.67 -48.06 38.00
N PHE A 125 -13.86 -48.55 36.76
CA PHE A 125 -13.47 -47.79 35.57
C PHE A 125 -14.16 -46.42 35.53
N PHE A 126 -15.48 -46.39 35.64
CA PHE A 126 -16.24 -45.19 35.97
C PHE A 126 -16.70 -45.22 37.43
N PRO A 127 -16.61 -44.11 38.20
CA PRO A 127 -16.05 -42.80 37.84
C PRO A 127 -14.54 -42.66 38.19
N GLY A 128 -13.83 -43.74 38.54
CA GLY A 128 -12.46 -43.65 39.06
C GLY A 128 -11.37 -43.69 38.00
N GLU A 129 -11.05 -44.89 37.51
CA GLU A 129 -9.87 -45.13 36.66
C GLU A 129 -9.92 -44.38 35.32
N HIS A 130 -11.10 -44.05 34.79
CA HIS A 130 -11.23 -43.24 33.58
C HIS A 130 -10.58 -41.86 33.74
N VAL A 131 -10.56 -41.27 34.95
CA VAL A 131 -9.90 -39.98 35.21
C VAL A 131 -8.38 -40.11 35.05
N LYS A 132 -7.79 -41.22 35.53
CA LYS A 132 -6.35 -41.47 35.38
C LYS A 132 -5.99 -41.66 33.92
N LYS A 133 -6.76 -42.49 33.19
CA LYS A 133 -6.54 -42.73 31.76
C LYS A 133 -6.76 -41.49 30.89
N ALA A 134 -7.79 -40.70 31.16
CA ALA A 134 -8.03 -39.45 30.44
C ALA A 134 -6.90 -38.44 30.66
N ARG A 135 -6.26 -38.42 31.84
CA ARG A 135 -5.07 -37.58 32.09
C ARG A 135 -3.81 -38.09 31.41
N GLU A 136 -3.70 -39.40 31.17
CA GLU A 136 -2.58 -39.98 30.42
C GLU A 136 -2.66 -39.58 28.94
N ASN A 137 -3.82 -39.80 28.31
CA ASN A 137 -4.08 -39.39 26.94
C ASN A 137 -5.59 -39.39 26.64
N VAL A 138 -6.20 -38.21 26.61
CA VAL A 138 -7.63 -38.03 26.32
C VAL A 138 -7.97 -38.18 24.82
N THR A 139 -7.03 -37.91 23.90
CA THR A 139 -7.29 -38.00 22.46
C THR A 139 -7.54 -39.44 22.02
N HIS A 140 -6.96 -40.42 22.72
CA HIS A 140 -7.24 -41.86 22.52
C HIS A 140 -8.71 -42.22 22.80
N CYS A 141 -9.45 -41.43 23.59
CA CYS A 141 -10.87 -41.69 23.78
C CYS A 141 -11.70 -41.32 22.52
N TYR A 142 -11.26 -40.32 21.75
CA TYR A 142 -11.96 -39.85 20.52
C TYR A 142 -11.94 -40.88 19.40
N THR A 143 -11.04 -41.83 19.50
CA THR A 143 -10.95 -42.96 18.59
C THR A 143 -12.23 -43.80 18.56
N CYS A 144 -13.02 -43.78 19.64
CA CYS A 144 -14.31 -44.48 19.71
C CYS A 144 -15.46 -43.62 20.25
N HIS A 145 -15.19 -42.59 21.05
CA HIS A 145 -16.21 -41.77 21.71
C HIS A 145 -16.32 -40.39 21.08
N ALA A 146 -17.53 -40.01 20.67
CA ALA A 146 -17.80 -38.67 20.15
C ALA A 146 -17.94 -37.63 21.29
N GLN A 147 -17.70 -36.36 20.97
CA GLN A 147 -17.74 -35.22 21.91
C GLN A 147 -18.98 -35.16 22.83
N PRO A 148 -20.22 -35.46 22.38
CA PRO A 148 -21.39 -35.44 23.26
C PRO A 148 -21.26 -36.36 24.47
N PHE A 149 -20.59 -37.52 24.32
CA PHE A 149 -20.38 -38.47 25.42
C PHE A 149 -19.62 -37.84 26.60
N CYS A 150 -18.60 -37.04 26.30
CA CYS A 150 -17.81 -36.31 27.30
C CYS A 150 -18.65 -35.18 27.90
N ALA A 151 -19.25 -34.37 27.03
CA ALA A 151 -19.98 -33.17 27.43
C ALA A 151 -21.23 -33.47 28.28
N ASP A 152 -21.98 -34.51 27.98
CA ASP A 152 -23.21 -34.86 28.70
C ASP A 152 -22.92 -35.11 30.20
N CYS A 153 -21.85 -35.86 30.49
CA CYS A 153 -21.46 -36.14 31.87
C CYS A 153 -20.73 -34.95 32.52
N HIS A 154 -19.73 -34.38 31.85
CA HIS A 154 -18.89 -33.32 32.42
C HIS A 154 -19.64 -32.00 32.61
N THR A 155 -20.58 -31.67 31.71
CA THR A 155 -21.43 -30.48 31.81
C THR A 155 -22.50 -30.67 32.89
N ALA A 156 -23.21 -31.82 32.90
CA ALA A 156 -24.24 -32.08 33.90
C ALA A 156 -23.68 -32.13 35.34
N ARG A 157 -22.44 -32.62 35.50
CA ARG A 157 -21.78 -32.71 36.82
C ARG A 157 -20.90 -31.51 37.16
N LYS A 158 -20.85 -30.48 36.31
CA LYS A 158 -19.96 -29.30 36.46
C LYS A 158 -18.50 -29.71 36.72
N ALA A 159 -18.07 -30.83 36.13
CA ALA A 159 -16.72 -31.35 36.22
C ALA A 159 -15.83 -30.66 35.18
N ILE A 160 -15.74 -29.33 35.29
CA ILE A 160 -15.02 -28.45 34.37
C ILE A 160 -13.52 -28.49 34.72
N PRO A 161 -12.63 -28.58 33.72
CA PRO A 161 -11.19 -28.44 33.91
C PRO A 161 -10.80 -27.18 34.71
N GLN A 162 -9.73 -27.26 35.51
CA GLN A 162 -9.36 -26.20 36.49
C GLN A 162 -8.94 -24.87 35.83
N ASP A 163 -8.37 -24.94 34.64
CA ASP A 163 -8.05 -23.83 33.74
C ASP A 163 -9.26 -22.95 33.38
N HIS A 164 -10.48 -23.49 33.38
CA HIS A 164 -11.72 -22.76 33.08
C HIS A 164 -12.27 -21.96 34.27
N LYS A 165 -11.66 -22.04 35.45
CA LYS A 165 -12.11 -21.31 36.65
C LYS A 165 -11.47 -19.93 36.79
N ALA A 166 -10.53 -19.59 35.91
CA ALA A 166 -9.86 -18.30 35.93
C ALA A 166 -10.81 -17.18 35.49
N ALA A 167 -10.93 -16.11 36.29
CA ALA A 167 -11.83 -15.00 36.01
C ALA A 167 -11.49 -14.23 34.71
N ASN A 168 -10.23 -14.31 34.26
CA ASN A 168 -9.71 -13.69 33.05
C ASN A 168 -9.67 -14.64 31.84
N TRP A 169 -10.26 -15.85 31.94
CA TRP A 169 -10.25 -16.84 30.87
C TRP A 169 -10.68 -16.29 29.49
N GLY A 170 -11.69 -15.41 29.48
CA GLY A 170 -12.20 -14.78 28.26
C GLY A 170 -11.14 -14.07 27.43
N THR A 171 -10.10 -13.51 28.06
CA THR A 171 -9.02 -12.78 27.38
C THR A 171 -7.70 -13.55 27.30
N THR A 172 -7.53 -14.63 28.06
CA THR A 172 -6.23 -15.35 28.14
C THR A 172 -6.25 -16.75 27.54
N HIS A 173 -7.41 -17.27 27.11
CA HIS A 173 -7.52 -18.63 26.57
C HIS A 173 -6.71 -18.86 25.27
N GLY A 174 -6.39 -17.80 24.53
CA GLY A 174 -5.53 -17.86 23.33
C GLY A 174 -4.02 -17.80 23.63
N GLU A 175 -3.61 -17.48 24.86
CA GLU A 175 -2.20 -17.34 25.26
C GLU A 175 -1.62 -18.63 25.85
N ILE A 176 -2.39 -19.72 25.85
CA ILE A 176 -1.99 -21.00 26.42
C ILE A 176 -0.83 -21.56 25.60
N LYS A 177 0.32 -21.75 26.25
CA LYS A 177 1.49 -22.35 25.61
C LYS A 177 1.15 -23.78 25.17
N GLY A 178 1.24 -24.05 23.86
CA GLY A 178 0.79 -25.33 23.27
C GLY A 178 -0.70 -25.36 22.95
N PHE A 179 -1.30 -24.21 22.65
CA PHE A 179 -2.69 -24.11 22.19
C PHE A 179 -2.91 -25.00 20.96
N GLU A 180 -3.68 -26.05 21.15
CA GLU A 180 -4.14 -26.95 20.10
C GLU A 180 -5.67 -26.93 20.13
N LEU A 181 -6.28 -26.42 19.05
CA LEU A 181 -7.74 -26.30 18.93
C LEU A 181 -8.43 -27.64 19.21
N ASP A 182 -7.78 -28.73 18.81
CA ASP A 182 -8.26 -30.09 18.98
C ASP A 182 -8.48 -30.44 20.46
N ASN A 183 -7.65 -29.94 21.38
CA ASN A 183 -7.81 -30.18 22.82
C ASN A 183 -9.04 -29.47 23.39
N CYS A 184 -9.47 -28.35 22.80
CA CYS A 184 -10.73 -27.69 23.16
C CYS A 184 -11.92 -28.40 22.51
N ASN A 185 -11.75 -28.85 21.27
CA ASN A 185 -12.77 -29.57 20.49
C ASN A 185 -13.17 -30.91 21.12
N ILE A 186 -12.31 -31.45 21.98
CA ILE A 186 -12.63 -32.56 22.88
C ILE A 186 -13.95 -32.30 23.60
N CYS A 187 -14.10 -31.14 24.22
CA CYS A 187 -15.29 -30.83 25.03
C CYS A 187 -16.24 -29.83 24.36
N HIS A 188 -15.77 -29.03 23.41
CA HIS A 188 -16.54 -27.94 22.80
C HIS A 188 -16.75 -28.19 21.31
N ALA A 189 -17.99 -28.05 20.82
CA ALA A 189 -18.24 -28.03 19.37
C ALA A 189 -17.81 -26.66 18.79
N TYR A 190 -17.46 -26.61 17.50
CA TYR A 190 -16.99 -25.38 16.84
C TYR A 190 -17.99 -24.22 16.94
N GLU A 191 -19.29 -24.52 16.95
CA GLU A 191 -20.39 -23.59 17.11
C GLU A 191 -20.33 -22.84 18.44
N PHE A 192 -19.69 -23.41 19.47
CA PHE A 192 -19.41 -22.70 20.72
C PHE A 192 -18.44 -21.55 20.48
N CYS A 193 -17.35 -21.80 19.76
CA CYS A 193 -16.33 -20.80 19.41
C CYS A 193 -16.91 -19.70 18.52
N ALA A 194 -17.71 -20.10 17.52
CA ALA A 194 -18.33 -19.19 16.55
C ALA A 194 -19.36 -18.21 17.16
N LYS A 195 -19.75 -18.39 18.44
CA LYS A 195 -20.56 -17.40 19.16
C LYS A 195 -19.81 -16.09 19.38
N CYS A 196 -18.49 -16.17 19.63
CA CYS A 196 -17.64 -15.01 19.87
C CYS A 196 -16.61 -14.77 18.76
N HIS A 197 -16.05 -15.83 18.15
CA HIS A 197 -15.05 -15.72 17.07
C HIS A 197 -15.73 -15.75 15.70
N LYS A 198 -16.15 -14.59 15.16
CA LYS A 198 -16.69 -14.55 13.79
C LYS A 198 -15.57 -14.66 12.76
N THR A 199 -14.41 -14.13 13.09
CA THR A 199 -13.16 -14.32 12.35
C THR A 199 -12.54 -15.70 12.68
N PRO A 200 -12.08 -16.48 11.68
CA PRO A 200 -11.45 -17.77 11.91
C PRO A 200 -10.20 -17.67 12.80
N MET A 201 -10.15 -18.52 13.84
CA MET A 201 -9.03 -18.60 14.80
C MET A 201 -8.36 -19.99 14.79
N PRO A 202 -7.02 -20.07 14.96
CA PRO A 202 -6.08 -18.95 15.00
C PRO A 202 -5.99 -18.23 13.65
N HIS A 203 -5.82 -16.90 13.67
CA HIS A 203 -5.60 -16.14 12.45
C HIS A 203 -4.41 -16.70 11.66
N SER A 204 -4.50 -16.65 10.34
CA SER A 204 -3.36 -16.92 9.44
C SER A 204 -2.16 -16.04 9.81
N VAL A 205 -0.93 -16.56 9.64
CA VAL A 205 0.30 -15.74 9.76
C VAL A 205 0.37 -14.61 8.73
N PHE A 206 -0.46 -14.67 7.67
CA PHE A 206 -0.62 -13.63 6.66
C PHE A 206 -1.85 -12.75 6.89
N TYR A 207 -2.61 -12.97 7.97
CA TYR A 207 -3.87 -12.27 8.20
C TYR A 207 -3.70 -10.75 8.23
N ILE A 208 -2.61 -10.23 8.79
CA ILE A 208 -2.32 -8.78 8.78
C ILE A 208 -2.21 -8.21 7.35
N SER A 209 -1.73 -8.97 6.37
CA SER A 209 -1.69 -8.50 4.98
C SER A 209 -3.06 -8.53 4.32
N ASP A 210 -3.94 -9.45 4.74
CA ASP A 210 -5.19 -9.77 4.05
C ASP A 210 -6.46 -9.37 4.83
N HIS A 211 -6.35 -8.78 6.03
CA HIS A 211 -7.50 -8.46 6.91
C HIS A 211 -8.41 -7.34 6.40
N ARG A 212 -8.04 -6.64 5.31
CA ARG A 212 -8.78 -5.49 4.77
C ARG A 212 -10.25 -5.78 4.43
N PRO A 213 -10.62 -6.91 3.78
CA PRO A 213 -12.01 -7.23 3.49
C PRO A 213 -12.84 -7.44 4.76
N ASP A 214 -12.25 -8.05 5.78
CA ASP A 214 -12.92 -8.37 7.04
C ASP A 214 -13.16 -7.11 7.87
N ALA A 215 -12.15 -6.24 7.99
CA ALA A 215 -12.26 -4.94 8.67
C ALA A 215 -13.29 -3.98 8.03
N LYS A 216 -13.57 -4.11 6.73
CA LYS A 216 -14.63 -3.32 6.06
C LYS A 216 -16.05 -3.82 6.34
N LYS A 217 -16.18 -5.07 6.78
CA LYS A 217 -17.47 -5.77 6.85
C LYS A 217 -18.08 -5.64 8.24
N ASP A 218 -17.25 -5.73 9.29
CA ASP A 218 -17.67 -5.59 10.68
C ASP A 218 -16.43 -5.28 11.56
N ASP A 219 -16.32 -4.06 12.10
CA ASP A 219 -15.21 -3.65 12.97
C ASP A 219 -15.35 -4.16 14.41
N VAL A 220 -16.54 -4.64 14.79
CA VAL A 220 -16.87 -5.02 16.17
C VAL A 220 -16.25 -6.37 16.57
N ASP A 221 -16.06 -7.30 15.63
CA ASP A 221 -15.51 -8.64 15.92
C ASP A 221 -14.03 -8.57 16.34
N CYS A 222 -13.24 -7.67 15.74
CA CYS A 222 -11.84 -7.49 16.11
C CYS A 222 -11.70 -6.94 17.54
N MET A 223 -12.61 -6.07 17.94
CA MET A 223 -12.60 -5.42 19.27
C MET A 223 -12.98 -6.36 20.41
N VAL A 224 -13.46 -7.58 20.11
CA VAL A 224 -13.69 -8.65 21.10
C VAL A 224 -12.38 -9.03 21.80
N CYS A 225 -11.26 -8.98 21.06
CA CYS A 225 -9.93 -9.36 21.56
C CYS A 225 -8.89 -8.22 21.44
N HIS A 226 -8.90 -7.46 20.35
CA HIS A 226 -7.94 -6.38 20.09
C HIS A 226 -8.45 -5.05 20.64
N ARG A 227 -7.57 -4.30 21.31
CA ARG A 227 -7.87 -2.94 21.80
C ARG A 227 -7.59 -1.93 20.69
N GLU A 228 -8.18 -0.73 20.75
CA GLU A 228 -7.93 0.36 19.77
C GLU A 228 -6.44 0.64 19.56
N VAL A 229 -5.62 0.52 20.61
CA VAL A 229 -4.16 0.70 20.55
C VAL A 229 -3.51 -0.24 19.52
N PHE A 230 -3.96 -1.50 19.43
CA PHE A 230 -3.46 -2.47 18.46
C PHE A 230 -3.68 -2.02 17.02
N CYS A 231 -4.83 -1.39 16.74
CA CYS A 231 -5.10 -0.82 15.43
C CYS A 231 -4.21 0.40 15.19
N SER A 232 -4.03 1.26 16.20
CA SER A 232 -3.25 2.50 16.07
C SER A 232 -1.75 2.27 15.80
N ASP A 233 -1.20 1.12 16.17
CA ASP A 233 0.19 0.72 15.86
C ASP A 233 0.46 0.65 14.34
N CYS A 234 -0.58 0.49 13.51
CA CYS A 234 -0.47 0.44 12.06
C CYS A 234 -1.42 1.41 11.31
N HIS A 235 -2.62 1.69 11.86
CA HIS A 235 -3.72 2.45 11.23
C HIS A 235 -3.93 3.87 11.78
N HIS A 236 -2.95 4.43 12.51
CA HIS A 236 -2.78 5.87 12.79
C HIS A 236 -4.06 6.71 13.03
N VAL A 237 -4.98 6.20 13.84
CA VAL A 237 -6.05 6.99 14.45
C VAL A 237 -5.43 7.77 15.62
N GLU A 238 -4.78 8.89 15.26
CA GLU A 238 -4.14 9.89 16.13
C GLU A 238 -2.79 9.51 16.80
N ASN A 239 -1.76 10.33 16.55
CA ASN A 239 -0.53 10.50 17.37
C ASN A 239 0.54 9.40 17.41
N VAL A 240 0.84 8.70 16.31
CA VAL A 240 2.12 7.94 16.19
C VAL A 240 3.04 8.61 15.17
N ALA A 241 4.32 8.73 15.49
CA ALA A 241 5.35 9.26 14.60
C ALA A 241 5.57 8.31 13.41
N ILE A 242 5.14 8.72 12.22
CA ILE A 242 5.25 7.92 10.99
C ILE A 242 6.67 8.04 10.43
N THR A 243 7.32 6.90 10.18
CA THR A 243 8.65 6.81 9.55
C THR A 243 8.56 6.06 8.21
N MET A 244 9.56 6.23 7.32
CA MET A 244 9.62 5.48 6.05
C MET A 244 9.66 3.97 6.24
N GLU A 245 10.28 3.51 7.32
CA GLU A 245 10.46 2.09 7.62
C GLU A 245 9.12 1.40 7.86
N ASN A 246 8.19 2.09 8.55
CA ASN A 246 6.86 1.57 8.82
C ASN A 246 6.00 1.45 7.54
N CYS A 247 6.07 2.44 6.65
CA CYS A 247 5.26 2.46 5.43
C CYS A 247 5.75 1.49 4.34
N ALA A 248 7.08 1.35 4.19
CA ALA A 248 7.69 0.48 3.17
C ALA A 248 7.38 -1.01 3.37
N SER A 249 6.94 -1.39 4.58
CA SER A 249 6.49 -2.74 4.91
C SER A 249 5.22 -3.16 4.15
N CYS A 250 4.34 -2.20 3.84
CA CYS A 250 3.04 -2.44 3.19
C CYS A 250 2.95 -1.78 1.80
N HIS A 251 3.57 -0.61 1.61
CA HIS A 251 3.59 0.15 0.36
C HIS A 251 4.93 -0.01 -0.35
N SER A 252 5.00 -0.98 -1.26
CA SER A 252 6.22 -1.30 -2.03
C SER A 252 6.77 -0.10 -2.82
N GLU A 253 5.87 0.78 -3.27
CA GLU A 253 6.13 2.02 -3.97
C GLU A 253 6.81 3.09 -3.11
N LEU A 254 6.71 2.99 -1.77
CA LEU A 254 7.36 3.90 -0.83
C LEU A 254 8.75 3.42 -0.39
N LYS A 255 9.22 2.25 -0.84
CA LYS A 255 10.54 1.69 -0.47
C LYS A 255 11.71 2.59 -0.86
N THR A 256 11.60 3.29 -1.99
CA THR A 256 12.63 4.24 -2.43
C THR A 256 12.46 5.62 -1.78
N GLY A 257 11.27 5.90 -1.21
CA GLY A 257 10.88 7.23 -0.77
C GLY A 257 10.75 8.26 -1.90
N VAL A 258 10.93 7.86 -3.16
CA VAL A 258 10.89 8.74 -4.34
C VAL A 258 9.68 8.41 -5.18
N TYR A 259 8.78 9.37 -5.32
CA TYR A 259 7.70 9.37 -6.28
C TYR A 259 8.16 10.07 -7.56
N THR A 260 7.91 9.43 -8.72
CA THR A 260 8.22 10.01 -10.02
C THR A 260 7.00 9.90 -10.93
N SER A 261 6.65 11.00 -11.56
CA SER A 261 5.66 11.11 -12.64
C SER A 261 6.34 11.72 -13.88
N PRO A 262 5.68 11.74 -15.06
CA PRO A 262 6.24 12.40 -16.24
C PRO A 262 6.59 13.88 -16.06
N SER A 263 5.95 14.56 -15.10
CA SER A 263 6.12 16.00 -14.87
C SER A 263 6.75 16.36 -13.54
N PHE A 264 6.83 15.44 -12.58
CA PHE A 264 7.17 15.76 -11.19
C PHE A 264 7.91 14.63 -10.48
N ILE A 265 8.92 15.00 -9.69
CA ILE A 265 9.70 14.13 -8.80
C ILE A 265 9.51 14.65 -7.38
N PHE A 266 9.18 13.74 -6.46
CA PHE A 266 9.05 14.04 -5.04
C PHE A 266 9.79 13.03 -4.18
N THR A 267 10.74 13.51 -3.38
CA THR A 267 11.49 12.69 -2.44
C THR A 267 11.00 12.95 -1.03
N HIS A 268 10.48 11.93 -0.36
CA HIS A 268 9.93 12.04 0.99
C HIS A 268 11.01 12.16 2.07
N GLU A 269 12.18 11.53 1.89
CA GLU A 269 13.27 11.53 2.89
C GLU A 269 13.63 12.93 3.45
N PRO A 270 13.91 13.98 2.64
CA PRO A 270 14.23 15.31 3.16
C PRO A 270 13.06 15.97 3.88
N HIS A 271 11.81 15.64 3.52
CA HIS A 271 10.61 16.18 4.15
C HIS A 271 10.34 15.49 5.50
N PHE A 272 10.57 14.18 5.60
CA PHE A 272 10.47 13.46 6.87
C PHE A 272 11.52 13.91 7.87
N LYS A 273 12.76 14.21 7.45
CA LYS A 273 13.80 14.79 8.32
C LYS A 273 13.41 16.16 8.91
N LYS A 274 12.37 16.81 8.39
CA LYS A 274 11.84 18.09 8.88
C LYS A 274 10.58 17.93 9.76
N ASN A 275 10.14 16.71 10.04
CA ASN A 275 8.97 16.40 10.86
C ASN A 275 7.67 17.08 10.37
N PHE A 276 7.47 17.23 9.06
CA PHE A 276 6.19 17.69 8.52
C PHE A 276 5.09 16.66 8.81
N ALA A 277 3.91 17.11 9.24
CA ALA A 277 2.78 16.22 9.41
C ALA A 277 2.23 15.78 8.06
N CYS A 278 1.84 14.51 7.93
CA CYS A 278 1.43 13.93 6.64
C CYS A 278 0.19 14.62 6.07
N ASN A 279 -0.72 15.07 6.94
CA ASN A 279 -1.93 15.81 6.56
C ASN A 279 -1.65 17.23 6.03
N GLU A 280 -0.43 17.73 6.15
CA GLU A 280 0.00 18.97 5.50
C GLU A 280 0.11 18.80 3.98
N CYS A 281 0.33 17.57 3.51
CA CYS A 281 0.47 17.23 2.08
C CYS A 281 -0.59 16.23 1.57
N HIS A 282 -1.15 15.37 2.43
CA HIS A 282 -2.16 14.37 2.05
C HIS A 282 -3.52 14.74 2.66
N LYS A 283 -4.56 14.92 1.83
CA LYS A 283 -5.90 15.32 2.28
C LYS A 283 -6.93 14.17 2.34
N GLY A 284 -6.53 12.94 2.00
CA GLY A 284 -7.41 11.76 1.97
C GLY A 284 -7.28 10.86 3.20
N LYS A 285 -8.27 9.97 3.41
CA LYS A 285 -8.22 8.90 4.44
C LYS A 285 -7.18 7.82 4.11
N ASP A 286 -6.82 7.69 2.83
CA ASP A 286 -5.83 6.76 2.33
C ASP A 286 -4.69 7.55 1.62
N ALA A 287 -3.44 7.22 1.92
CA ALA A 287 -2.25 7.89 1.37
C ALA A 287 -2.02 7.65 -0.15
N THR A 288 -2.92 6.92 -0.81
CA THR A 288 -2.79 6.46 -2.20
C THR A 288 -3.51 7.33 -3.23
N GLU A 289 -4.37 8.26 -2.81
CA GLU A 289 -4.91 9.27 -3.72
C GLU A 289 -3.87 10.38 -3.90
N VAL A 290 -3.02 10.23 -4.93
CA VAL A 290 -2.09 11.26 -5.36
C VAL A 290 -2.90 12.41 -5.96
N GLN A 291 -3.26 13.38 -5.13
CA GLN A 291 -3.78 14.64 -5.61
C GLN A 291 -2.62 15.41 -6.24
N GLU A 292 -2.69 15.72 -7.53
CA GLU A 292 -1.68 16.56 -8.18
C GLU A 292 -1.69 17.94 -7.52
N TRP A 293 -0.65 18.23 -6.73
CA TRP A 293 -0.48 19.53 -6.11
C TRP A 293 0.08 20.51 -7.13
N PRO A 294 -0.57 21.68 -7.33
CA PRO A 294 0.03 22.75 -8.11
C PRO A 294 1.41 23.12 -7.56
N MET A 295 2.39 23.39 -8.42
CA MET A 295 3.75 23.74 -7.96
C MET A 295 3.73 24.93 -6.98
N HIS A 296 2.80 25.88 -7.11
CA HIS A 296 2.60 26.99 -6.16
C HIS A 296 2.42 26.57 -4.70
N SER A 297 1.81 25.41 -4.47
CA SER A 297 1.58 24.89 -3.13
C SER A 297 2.89 24.54 -2.42
N CYS A 298 3.87 24.02 -3.17
CA CYS A 298 5.22 23.76 -2.68
C CYS A 298 5.96 25.04 -2.30
N TYR A 299 5.66 26.16 -2.96
CA TYR A 299 6.24 27.49 -2.69
C TYR A 299 5.42 28.33 -1.71
N SER A 300 4.49 27.70 -0.96
CA SER A 300 3.74 28.39 0.08
C SER A 300 4.66 28.93 1.18
N LYS A 301 4.18 29.91 1.96
CA LYS A 301 4.94 30.58 3.03
C LYS A 301 5.57 29.63 4.07
N LYS A 302 5.05 28.42 4.23
CA LYS A 302 5.53 27.41 5.19
C LYS A 302 6.55 26.43 4.59
N CYS A 303 6.66 26.38 3.26
CA CYS A 303 7.44 25.38 2.54
C CYS A 303 8.58 26.09 1.78
N HIS A 304 8.69 25.93 0.45
CA HIS A 304 9.77 26.46 -0.37
C HIS A 304 9.68 27.97 -0.68
N ALA A 305 9.25 28.79 0.28
CA ALA A 305 9.13 30.23 0.10
C ALA A 305 10.50 30.90 -0.09
N MET A 306 10.57 31.86 -1.02
CA MET A 306 11.82 32.50 -1.43
C MET A 306 12.56 33.25 -0.30
N GLU A 307 11.85 33.70 0.74
CA GLU A 307 12.44 34.51 1.82
C GLU A 307 12.93 33.69 3.04
N LYS A 308 12.31 32.55 3.35
CA LYS A 308 12.50 31.85 4.65
C LYS A 308 13.02 30.43 4.55
N ALA A 309 12.70 29.74 3.46
CA ALA A 309 13.15 28.37 3.23
C ALA A 309 13.20 28.13 1.72
N PRO A 310 14.11 28.83 1.00
CA PRO A 310 14.16 28.74 -0.45
C PRO A 310 14.33 27.27 -0.88
N GLY A 311 13.60 26.88 -1.92
CA GLY A 311 13.86 25.61 -2.61
C GLY A 311 15.29 25.54 -3.14
N THR A 312 15.64 24.39 -3.72
CA THR A 312 17.00 24.17 -4.27
C THR A 312 17.38 25.15 -5.38
N GLY A 313 16.40 25.85 -5.97
CA GLY A 313 16.59 26.72 -7.15
C GLY A 313 16.95 25.93 -8.41
N LYS A 314 16.92 24.60 -8.36
CA LYS A 314 17.21 23.69 -9.46
C LYS A 314 15.94 23.01 -9.89
N CYS A 315 15.52 23.25 -11.13
CA CYS A 315 14.29 22.69 -11.69
C CYS A 315 14.33 21.16 -11.66
N GLU A 316 15.51 20.57 -11.91
CA GLU A 316 15.77 19.13 -11.98
C GLU A 316 15.62 18.42 -10.62
N ALA A 317 15.54 19.19 -9.53
CA ALA A 317 15.25 18.62 -8.20
C ALA A 317 13.78 18.22 -8.06
N CYS A 318 12.88 18.83 -8.85
CA CYS A 318 11.43 18.61 -8.78
C CYS A 318 10.84 18.14 -10.12
N HIS A 319 11.54 18.35 -11.24
CA HIS A 319 11.07 17.98 -12.57
C HIS A 319 12.04 17.00 -13.22
N PRO A 320 11.55 15.95 -13.90
CA PRO A 320 12.39 15.12 -14.76
C PRO A 320 13.09 15.96 -15.82
N LYS A 321 14.30 15.57 -16.20
CA LYS A 321 15.10 16.31 -17.21
C LYS A 321 14.39 16.46 -18.56
N GLU A 322 13.58 15.48 -18.93
CA GLU A 322 12.81 15.46 -20.18
C GLU A 322 11.52 16.30 -20.10
N PHE A 323 11.15 16.82 -18.93
CA PHE A 323 9.95 17.61 -18.77
C PHE A 323 10.14 19.02 -19.35
N ASN A 324 9.24 19.41 -20.26
CA ASN A 324 9.23 20.76 -20.79
C ASN A 324 8.68 21.74 -19.75
N LEU A 325 9.56 22.56 -19.20
CA LEU A 325 9.23 23.58 -18.21
C LEU A 325 8.40 24.74 -18.79
N VAL A 326 8.35 24.92 -20.11
CA VAL A 326 7.58 25.98 -20.75
C VAL A 326 6.09 25.61 -20.71
N PRO A 327 5.25 26.36 -19.97
CA PRO A 327 3.84 26.02 -19.84
C PRO A 327 3.09 26.13 -21.18
N ALA A 328 2.42 25.06 -21.59
CA ALA A 328 1.66 25.00 -22.84
C ALA A 328 0.15 25.16 -22.60
N LYS A 329 -0.64 25.04 -23.67
CA LYS A 329 -2.10 25.08 -23.64
C LYS A 329 -2.67 24.15 -22.57
N GLY A 330 -3.57 24.68 -21.74
CA GLY A 330 -4.19 23.95 -20.62
C GLY A 330 -3.43 24.07 -19.29
N SER A 331 -2.24 24.68 -19.28
CA SER A 331 -1.54 24.97 -18.04
C SER A 331 -2.23 26.08 -17.24
N MET A 332 -2.30 25.90 -15.91
CA MET A 332 -2.77 26.93 -14.99
C MET A 332 -1.84 28.17 -14.92
N TYR A 333 -0.63 28.04 -15.46
CA TYR A 333 0.37 29.10 -15.56
C TYR A 333 0.28 29.88 -16.88
N GLY A 334 -0.72 29.56 -17.71
CA GLY A 334 -0.92 30.16 -19.01
C GLY A 334 -0.19 29.44 -20.15
N ASP A 335 -0.63 29.71 -21.37
CA ASP A 335 -0.07 29.13 -22.58
C ASP A 335 1.03 30.03 -23.16
N HIS A 336 2.30 29.70 -22.88
CA HIS A 336 3.46 30.44 -23.35
C HIS A 336 3.75 30.20 -24.84
N THR A 337 3.06 29.24 -25.47
CA THR A 337 3.18 28.99 -26.91
C THR A 337 2.26 29.91 -27.73
N ALA A 338 1.32 30.60 -27.08
CA ALA A 338 0.43 31.54 -27.74
C ALA A 338 1.17 32.84 -28.10
N SER A 339 1.07 33.27 -29.36
CA SER A 339 1.74 34.48 -29.87
C SER A 339 1.32 35.77 -29.15
N ASN A 340 0.12 35.80 -28.56
CA ASN A 340 -0.41 36.93 -27.81
C ASN A 340 -0.19 36.83 -26.29
N PHE A 341 0.55 35.83 -25.80
CA PHE A 341 0.76 35.62 -24.36
C PHE A 341 1.42 36.85 -23.71
N LEU A 342 2.60 37.25 -24.21
CA LEU A 342 3.34 38.41 -23.68
C LEU A 342 2.69 39.77 -24.03
N VAL A 343 1.74 39.82 -24.98
CA VAL A 343 1.09 41.07 -25.38
C VAL A 343 -0.16 41.35 -24.55
N ARG A 344 -0.94 40.32 -24.21
CA ARG A 344 -2.24 40.52 -23.53
C ARG A 344 -2.55 39.46 -22.47
N ASN A 345 -2.38 38.18 -22.77
CA ASN A 345 -2.92 37.13 -21.89
C ASN A 345 -2.16 37.00 -20.56
N HIS A 346 -0.86 37.35 -20.53
CA HIS A 346 -0.09 37.30 -19.28
C HIS A 346 -0.60 38.32 -18.26
N ALA A 347 -1.15 39.46 -18.71
CA ALA A 347 -1.68 40.50 -17.81
C ALA A 347 -2.88 39.99 -17.00
N ASP A 348 -3.79 39.25 -17.63
CA ASP A 348 -4.97 38.67 -16.97
C ASP A 348 -4.61 37.61 -15.92
N LEU A 349 -3.46 36.94 -16.08
CA LEU A 349 -2.95 35.96 -15.13
C LEU A 349 -2.13 36.63 -14.02
N ALA A 350 -1.26 37.57 -14.38
CA ALA A 350 -0.40 38.33 -13.48
C ALA A 350 -1.20 39.16 -12.48
N THR A 351 -2.31 39.78 -12.91
CA THR A 351 -3.21 40.55 -12.04
C THR A 351 -3.93 39.69 -11.01
N LYS A 352 -4.12 38.39 -11.27
CA LYS A 352 -4.74 37.46 -10.32
C LYS A 352 -3.77 37.06 -9.22
N ASP A 353 -2.55 36.68 -9.59
CA ASP A 353 -1.51 36.30 -8.63
C ASP A 353 -0.13 36.30 -9.30
N ILE A 354 0.61 37.41 -9.18
CA ILE A 354 1.94 37.56 -9.77
C ILE A 354 2.98 36.61 -9.15
N ASN A 355 2.78 36.17 -7.91
CA ASN A 355 3.71 35.28 -7.21
C ASN A 355 3.84 33.95 -7.94
N LYS A 356 2.82 33.57 -8.71
CA LYS A 356 2.81 32.39 -9.56
C LYS A 356 3.89 32.38 -10.62
N CYS A 357 4.06 33.53 -11.27
CA CYS A 357 5.08 33.75 -12.28
C CYS A 357 6.46 33.84 -11.63
N GLN A 358 6.54 34.42 -10.43
CA GLN A 358 7.80 34.65 -9.71
C GLN A 358 8.49 33.38 -9.22
N ILE A 359 7.79 32.24 -9.21
CA ILE A 359 8.42 30.94 -8.93
C ILE A 359 9.40 30.56 -10.06
N CYS A 360 9.10 30.92 -11.30
CA CYS A 360 9.93 30.59 -12.46
C CYS A 360 10.72 31.79 -12.99
N HIS A 361 10.17 33.00 -12.87
CA HIS A 361 10.73 34.22 -13.44
C HIS A 361 11.21 35.18 -12.35
N LEU A 362 12.46 35.64 -12.45
CA LEU A 362 12.97 36.70 -11.58
C LEU A 362 12.32 38.04 -11.92
N GLN A 363 12.28 38.97 -10.96
CA GLN A 363 11.75 40.33 -11.17
C GLN A 363 12.42 41.05 -12.36
N SER A 364 13.71 40.80 -12.59
CA SER A 364 14.46 41.34 -13.72
C SER A 364 13.94 40.89 -15.10
N PHE A 365 13.17 39.80 -15.17
CA PHE A 365 12.45 39.41 -16.39
C PHE A 365 11.35 40.43 -16.71
N CYS A 366 10.55 40.81 -15.71
CA CYS A 366 9.50 41.80 -15.83
C CYS A 366 10.09 43.16 -16.20
N ASP A 367 11.14 43.60 -15.49
CA ASP A 367 11.72 44.94 -15.61
C ASP A 367 12.31 45.24 -17.01
N LYS A 368 12.66 44.20 -17.78
CA LYS A 368 13.14 44.33 -19.16
C LYS A 368 12.07 44.89 -20.09
N CYS A 369 10.81 44.55 -19.85
CA CYS A 369 9.67 45.03 -20.64
C CYS A 369 8.90 46.11 -19.89
N HIS A 370 8.55 45.87 -18.63
CA HIS A 370 7.85 46.79 -17.75
C HIS A 370 8.83 47.82 -17.19
N GLY A 371 8.65 49.09 -17.55
CA GLY A 371 9.46 50.22 -17.04
C GLY A 371 8.68 51.23 -16.21
N MET A 372 7.40 50.94 -15.98
CA MET A 372 6.42 51.81 -15.36
C MET A 372 5.44 50.96 -14.55
N GLU A 373 4.63 51.62 -13.72
CA GLU A 373 3.61 50.95 -12.93
C GLU A 373 2.49 50.41 -13.84
N ILE A 374 2.22 49.10 -13.75
CA ILE A 374 1.21 48.39 -14.54
C ILE A 374 0.36 47.50 -13.59
N PRO A 375 -0.99 47.58 -13.60
CA PRO A 375 -1.84 48.48 -14.40
C PRO A 375 -1.51 49.96 -14.18
N HIS A 376 -1.58 50.77 -15.24
CA HIS A 376 -1.29 52.21 -15.13
C HIS A 376 -2.20 52.85 -14.07
N PRO A 377 -1.69 53.76 -13.23
CA PRO A 377 -2.50 54.42 -12.21
C PRO A 377 -3.59 55.29 -12.83
N ALA A 378 -4.67 55.56 -12.07
CA ALA A 378 -5.84 56.28 -12.59
C ALA A 378 -5.50 57.69 -13.12
N ASP A 379 -4.51 58.34 -12.51
CA ASP A 379 -4.00 59.66 -12.89
C ASP A 379 -2.95 59.60 -14.00
N PHE A 380 -2.59 58.41 -14.52
CA PHE A 380 -1.52 58.24 -15.50
C PHE A 380 -1.67 59.19 -16.68
N LYS A 381 -2.89 59.26 -17.26
CA LYS A 381 -3.22 60.11 -18.41
C LYS A 381 -2.95 61.59 -18.16
N THR A 382 -3.26 62.09 -16.96
CA THR A 382 -3.12 63.50 -16.57
C THR A 382 -1.77 63.81 -15.92
N GLY A 383 -1.05 62.79 -15.45
CA GLY A 383 0.21 62.90 -14.74
C GLY A 383 1.38 62.45 -15.60
N LYS A 384 1.92 61.26 -15.30
CA LYS A 384 3.22 60.78 -15.82
C LYS A 384 3.24 60.43 -17.31
N HIS A 385 2.06 60.22 -17.94
CA HIS A 385 1.96 59.81 -19.35
C HIS A 385 2.76 60.70 -20.31
N LYS A 386 2.69 62.04 -20.15
CA LYS A 386 3.42 62.99 -21.01
C LYS A 386 4.92 62.77 -21.01
N THR A 387 5.51 62.50 -19.85
CA THR A 387 6.96 62.32 -19.70
C THR A 387 7.37 60.92 -20.15
N GLU A 388 6.65 59.89 -19.72
CA GLU A 388 6.98 58.49 -19.99
C GLU A 388 6.77 58.11 -21.47
N ALA A 389 5.73 58.63 -22.14
CA ALA A 389 5.53 58.41 -23.58
C ALA A 389 6.66 58.99 -24.44
N ARG A 390 7.32 60.06 -23.96
CA ARG A 390 8.46 60.70 -24.65
C ARG A 390 9.77 59.96 -24.44
N THR A 391 10.01 59.46 -23.24
CA THR A 391 11.30 58.84 -22.87
C THR A 391 11.31 57.32 -23.05
N MET A 392 10.13 56.67 -23.08
CA MET A 392 9.99 55.21 -23.10
C MET A 392 9.08 54.71 -24.22
N LYS A 393 9.00 55.42 -25.35
CA LYS A 393 8.08 55.08 -26.47
C LYS A 393 8.13 53.59 -26.87
N THR A 394 9.33 53.01 -27.01
CA THR A 394 9.50 51.60 -27.39
C THR A 394 8.86 50.65 -26.37
N LYS A 395 8.82 51.02 -25.08
CA LYS A 395 8.14 50.22 -24.06
C LYS A 395 6.62 50.28 -24.18
N CYS A 396 6.07 51.43 -24.58
CA CYS A 396 4.64 51.57 -24.87
C CYS A 396 4.25 50.68 -26.06
N ASP A 397 5.07 50.62 -27.11
CA ASP A 397 4.82 49.86 -28.33
C ASP A 397 4.74 48.32 -28.06
N TYR A 398 5.34 47.81 -26.98
CA TYR A 398 5.24 46.39 -26.61
C TYR A 398 3.81 45.96 -26.23
N CYS A 399 3.03 46.86 -25.62
CA CYS A 399 1.65 46.58 -25.19
C CYS A 399 0.60 47.28 -26.07
N HIS A 400 0.96 48.44 -26.62
CA HIS A 400 0.12 49.26 -27.49
C HIS A 400 0.74 49.37 -28.90
N PRO A 401 0.79 48.27 -29.67
CA PRO A 401 1.39 48.27 -31.00
C PRO A 401 0.57 49.07 -32.03
N ASP A 402 -0.71 49.30 -31.72
CA ASP A 402 -1.62 50.05 -32.58
C ASP A 402 -1.56 51.55 -32.28
N LYS A 403 -1.09 52.34 -33.25
CA LYS A 403 -1.00 53.79 -33.14
C LYS A 403 -2.36 54.47 -33.03
N THR A 404 -3.42 53.86 -33.57
CA THR A 404 -4.76 54.47 -33.57
C THR A 404 -5.28 54.75 -32.16
N PHE A 405 -4.85 53.97 -31.17
CA PHE A 405 -5.13 54.20 -29.76
C PHE A 405 -4.59 55.55 -29.27
N CYS A 406 -3.39 55.93 -29.69
CA CYS A 406 -2.79 57.22 -29.35
C CYS A 406 -3.54 58.35 -30.07
N GLU A 407 -3.88 58.14 -31.34
CA GLU A 407 -4.52 59.16 -32.18
C GLU A 407 -5.93 59.53 -31.70
N ASP A 408 -6.69 58.59 -31.14
CA ASP A 408 -8.03 58.86 -30.61
C ASP A 408 -8.05 59.93 -29.50
N CYS A 409 -6.99 59.98 -28.68
CA CYS A 409 -6.83 60.99 -27.64
C CYS A 409 -6.05 62.23 -28.12
N HIS A 410 -5.05 62.06 -29.00
CA HIS A 410 -4.17 63.15 -29.44
C HIS A 410 -4.69 63.95 -30.64
N HIS A 411 -5.64 63.41 -31.40
CA HIS A 411 -6.34 64.10 -32.48
C HIS A 411 -7.84 64.16 -32.18
N LYS A 412 -8.23 65.10 -31.32
CA LYS A 412 -9.63 65.26 -30.87
C LYS A 412 -10.59 65.37 -32.06
N GLY A 413 -11.52 64.43 -32.17
CA GLY A 413 -12.50 64.33 -33.27
C GLY A 413 -12.12 63.32 -34.36
N TYR A 414 -10.89 62.80 -34.35
CA TYR A 414 -10.52 61.62 -35.14
C TYR A 414 -11.40 60.43 -34.73
N LYS A 415 -11.75 59.60 -35.71
CA LYS A 415 -12.50 58.37 -35.49
C LYS A 415 -11.69 57.21 -36.06
N VAL A 416 -11.41 56.22 -35.23
CA VAL A 416 -10.61 55.03 -35.59
C VAL A 416 -11.19 54.28 -36.80
N GLU A 417 -12.51 54.33 -37.01
CA GLU A 417 -13.21 53.75 -38.16
C GLU A 417 -12.75 54.30 -39.52
N ASN A 418 -12.16 55.51 -39.53
CA ASN A 418 -11.61 56.12 -40.73
C ASN A 418 -10.21 55.59 -41.07
N GLY A 419 -9.70 54.58 -40.37
CA GLY A 419 -8.36 54.02 -40.59
C GLY A 419 -7.24 54.96 -40.11
N PRO A 420 -5.96 54.62 -40.36
CA PRO A 420 -4.82 55.37 -39.83
C PRO A 420 -4.94 56.88 -40.05
N PHE A 421 -4.64 57.66 -39.01
CA PHE A 421 -4.79 59.11 -39.05
C PHE A 421 -4.10 59.68 -40.30
N GLU A 422 -2.90 59.24 -40.64
CA GLU A 422 -2.08 59.97 -41.60
C GLU A 422 -2.40 59.69 -43.06
N GLY A 423 -3.24 58.68 -43.31
CA GLY A 423 -3.71 58.34 -44.65
C GLY A 423 -5.18 58.65 -44.83
N THR A 424 -6.04 57.99 -44.07
CA THR A 424 -7.49 57.96 -44.30
C THR A 424 -8.28 58.71 -43.22
N GLY A 425 -7.72 58.85 -42.01
CA GLY A 425 -8.36 59.56 -40.90
C GLY A 425 -8.20 61.08 -40.88
N HIS A 426 -7.09 61.60 -41.40
CA HIS A 426 -6.74 63.02 -41.40
C HIS A 426 -7.62 63.83 -42.36
N PRO A 427 -7.80 63.45 -43.65
CA PRO A 427 -8.61 64.23 -44.57
C PRO A 427 -10.05 64.50 -44.13
N PRO A 428 -10.83 63.54 -43.60
CA PRO A 428 -12.19 63.81 -43.14
C PRO A 428 -12.22 64.72 -41.91
N LEU A 429 -11.29 64.57 -40.96
CA LEU A 429 -11.22 65.44 -39.78
C LEU A 429 -10.93 66.90 -40.17
N VAL A 430 -9.91 67.13 -41.00
CA VAL A 430 -9.54 68.50 -41.42
C VAL A 430 -10.65 69.16 -42.23
N ARG A 431 -11.42 68.38 -43.01
CA ARG A 431 -12.60 68.90 -43.73
C ARG A 431 -13.71 69.35 -42.77
N GLU A 432 -13.86 68.68 -41.63
CA GLU A 432 -14.89 68.98 -40.64
C GLU A 432 -14.52 70.18 -39.75
N VAL A 433 -13.31 70.21 -39.20
CA VAL A 433 -12.92 71.21 -38.18
C VAL A 433 -12.00 72.32 -38.70
N GLY A 434 -11.50 72.20 -39.93
CA GLY A 434 -10.51 73.10 -40.52
C GLY A 434 -9.10 72.93 -39.93
N ALA A 435 -8.11 73.65 -40.48
CA ALA A 435 -6.71 73.54 -40.06
C ALA A 435 -6.33 74.43 -38.87
N GLN A 436 -7.17 75.42 -38.51
CA GLN A 436 -6.79 76.47 -37.56
C GLN A 436 -6.46 75.93 -36.16
N ALA A 437 -7.28 75.03 -35.63
CA ALA A 437 -7.07 74.41 -34.32
C ALA A 437 -5.83 73.50 -34.30
N CYS A 438 -5.44 72.93 -35.45
CA CYS A 438 -4.26 72.07 -35.55
C CYS A 438 -2.96 72.86 -35.30
N PHE A 439 -2.92 74.15 -35.64
CA PHE A 439 -1.74 75.01 -35.43
C PHE A 439 -1.47 75.33 -33.96
N GLU A 440 -2.40 75.03 -33.05
CA GLU A 440 -2.18 75.17 -31.61
C GLU A 440 -1.17 74.14 -31.08
N CYS A 441 -1.00 73.02 -31.78
CA CYS A 441 -0.11 71.93 -31.42
C CYS A 441 0.97 71.62 -32.48
N HIS A 442 0.72 71.93 -33.76
CA HIS A 442 1.64 71.68 -34.87
C HIS A 442 2.19 72.98 -35.46
N GLY A 443 3.48 72.98 -35.84
CA GLY A 443 4.10 74.15 -36.46
C GLY A 443 3.48 74.49 -37.83
N PRO A 444 3.49 75.76 -38.25
CA PRO A 444 2.85 76.21 -39.49
C PRO A 444 3.44 75.56 -40.77
N THR A 445 4.66 75.05 -40.69
CA THR A 445 5.34 74.36 -41.79
C THR A 445 5.05 72.85 -41.84
N TYR A 446 4.39 72.29 -40.82
CA TYR A 446 4.16 70.84 -40.69
C TYR A 446 3.36 70.28 -41.86
N CYS A 447 2.28 70.95 -42.25
CA CYS A 447 1.43 70.55 -43.37
C CYS A 447 2.16 70.61 -44.72
N ALA A 448 3.14 71.50 -44.85
CA ALA A 448 3.88 71.69 -46.10
C ALA A 448 4.76 70.49 -46.46
N TYR A 449 5.17 69.67 -45.50
CA TYR A 449 5.98 68.47 -45.79
C TYR A 449 5.24 67.47 -46.69
N CYS A 450 3.97 67.17 -46.41
CA CYS A 450 3.16 66.33 -47.27
C CYS A 450 2.54 67.12 -48.43
N HIS A 451 1.83 68.21 -48.14
CA HIS A 451 0.96 68.88 -49.12
C HIS A 451 1.71 69.74 -50.13
N VAL A 452 2.96 70.11 -49.85
CA VAL A 452 3.79 70.94 -50.75
C VAL A 452 5.03 70.17 -51.22
N LYS A 453 5.73 69.49 -50.31
CA LYS A 453 7.00 68.79 -50.63
C LYS A 453 6.83 67.31 -51.02
N GLY A 454 5.63 66.74 -50.89
CA GLY A 454 5.34 65.35 -51.26
C GLY A 454 6.09 64.31 -50.42
N VAL A 455 6.56 64.67 -49.22
CA VAL A 455 7.26 63.76 -48.32
C VAL A 455 6.25 62.77 -47.74
N ALA A 456 6.54 61.47 -47.82
CA ALA A 456 5.70 60.44 -47.22
C ALA A 456 5.71 60.59 -45.69
N TYR A 457 4.57 60.41 -45.05
CA TYR A 457 4.41 60.68 -43.61
C TYR A 457 5.43 59.94 -42.72
N LYS A 458 5.76 58.69 -43.04
CA LYS A 458 6.77 57.89 -42.33
C LYS A 458 8.17 58.53 -42.29
N ASP A 459 8.45 59.43 -43.22
CA ASP A 459 9.73 60.13 -43.39
C ASP A 459 9.69 61.54 -42.76
N ILE A 460 8.55 61.93 -42.17
CA ILE A 460 8.36 63.17 -41.41
C ILE A 460 8.67 62.86 -39.94
N LYS A 461 9.82 63.34 -39.46
CA LYS A 461 10.13 63.34 -38.03
C LYS A 461 9.34 64.47 -37.37
N GLY A 462 8.69 64.22 -36.24
CA GLY A 462 7.88 65.24 -35.55
C GLY A 462 8.22 65.36 -34.06
N PRO A 463 8.06 66.57 -33.49
CA PRO A 463 8.59 67.82 -34.05
C PRO A 463 10.06 67.69 -34.51
#